data_AF-A0A3R7PGQ0-F1
#
_entry.id   AF-A0A3R7PGQ0-F1
#
_cell.length_a   1.000
_cell.length_b   1.000
_cell.length_c   1.000
_cell.angle_alpha   90.00
_cell.angle_beta   90.00
_cell.angle_gamma   90.00
#
_symmetry.space_group_name_H-M   'P 1'
#
loop_
_entity.id
_entity.type
_entity.pdbx_description
1 polymer ?
#
loop_
_entity_poly.entity_id
_entity_poly.type
_entity_poly.pdbx_seq_one_letter_code
_entity_poly.pdbx_strand_id
1 'polypeptide(L)'
;MLELGDVNLTVISAVDYKIPVKCETGPSSEELLISHGLSSSFISYRDTLIKSIKVEAEGFQKEKTWTRYVCTEDLAKGDKLKSDQLSTSRNTVEGSERAWVTAEGDLFALPIETMDSLIRVPHGSGEQNMVIFAPMVHVMHYLKDTGRTTENTKKILRFLRIGYRRQLLYRRSSGAYSAFGNADRSGSTWLTAIVLKSFALAAEFITIDIPALKETSRWLSSSEIEDGCIVPKGKVIHKGLKGGVSDKNSSVPLTAFVLAALLEAGARTNMSIVKGAIRCLLSERSKDPHTMALKAYALIMAENRGGKDLLRKLLALAVEKENVLYWKPLEGTSWSKSQAIETTGYAVLAMLNQDPDKYKLLAKKAIQWLCGRRSSKGGFWSMQDTTVALQAMAKYETHSNREPTNVRVTFKARSFSATFNITNKNKLLQQRQELPVLPTDVDVTLTGRGCAIVQTVFHYNVPEAEPSDAFSLRVHPTNDPDGGCKEKRIEVCVAYLLPDGKSNMAVIAVKPVSGFSPETDDLKAVVRRNPKVVKRYGVDGNIVYFYIDKFTAKEVCVSFRVVREVEVEDAKPGSVVVYDYHEPEFYVSQTFQFRPMEGCPP
;
A
#
# COMPACT_ATOMS: atom_id res chain seq x y z
N MET A 1 21.62 -1.54 -24.54
CA MET A 1 20.72 -1.93 -23.44
C MET A 1 19.62 -0.89 -23.40
N LEU A 2 18.35 -1.26 -23.54
CA LEU A 2 17.25 -0.28 -23.41
C LEU A 2 17.19 0.19 -21.95
N GLU A 3 16.92 1.47 -21.74
CA GLU A 3 16.64 1.98 -20.41
C GLU A 3 15.40 1.29 -19.82
N LEU A 4 15.46 0.90 -18.55
CA LEU A 4 14.30 0.34 -17.85
C LEU A 4 13.24 1.42 -17.65
N GLY A 5 11.96 1.06 -17.83
CA GLY A 5 10.84 1.98 -17.73
C GLY A 5 10.13 2.17 -19.06
N ASP A 6 9.47 3.31 -19.23
CA ASP A 6 8.68 3.60 -20.42
C ASP A 6 9.58 4.09 -21.56
N VAL A 7 9.77 3.24 -22.56
CA VAL A 7 10.53 3.52 -23.77
C VAL A 7 9.57 3.86 -24.90
N ASN A 8 9.69 5.07 -25.46
CA ASN A 8 8.86 5.49 -26.58
C ASN A 8 9.30 4.83 -27.89
N LEU A 9 8.47 3.94 -28.42
CA LEU A 9 8.55 3.51 -29.80
C LEU A 9 7.88 4.53 -30.70
N THR A 10 8.60 5.00 -31.70
CA THR A 10 8.06 5.89 -32.73
C THR A 10 7.95 5.11 -34.02
N VAL A 11 6.71 4.85 -34.45
CA VAL A 11 6.40 4.26 -35.75
C VAL A 11 6.02 5.41 -36.68
N ILE A 12 6.78 5.57 -37.75
CA ILE A 12 6.53 6.60 -38.76
C ILE A 12 6.07 5.88 -40.01
N SER A 13 4.90 6.23 -40.51
CA SER A 13 4.51 5.91 -41.88
C SER A 13 4.69 7.16 -42.73
N ALA A 14 5.27 6.99 -43.91
CA ALA A 14 5.44 8.08 -44.86
C ALA A 14 5.23 7.54 -46.28
N VAL A 15 4.68 8.38 -47.16
CA VAL A 15 4.59 8.07 -48.59
C VAL A 15 6.01 7.99 -49.17
N ASP A 16 6.33 6.85 -49.80
CA ASP A 16 7.60 6.68 -50.50
C ASP A 16 7.62 7.61 -51.73
N TYR A 17 8.57 8.55 -51.76
CA TYR A 17 8.77 9.50 -52.84
C TYR A 17 9.12 8.82 -54.19
N LYS A 18 9.51 7.53 -54.16
CA LYS A 18 9.75 6.72 -55.36
C LYS A 18 8.47 6.14 -55.98
N ILE A 19 7.35 6.17 -55.26
CA ILE A 19 6.03 5.73 -55.75
C ILE A 19 5.07 6.92 -55.63
N PRO A 20 5.13 7.89 -56.57
CA PRO A 20 4.32 9.08 -56.47
C PRO A 20 2.84 8.74 -56.63
N VAL A 21 2.03 9.14 -55.65
CA VAL A 21 0.57 9.19 -55.81
C VAL A 21 0.29 10.36 -56.76
N LYS A 22 -0.11 10.07 -58.00
CA LYS A 22 -0.61 11.12 -58.91
C LYS A 22 -1.89 11.67 -58.31
N CYS A 23 -1.92 12.98 -58.03
CA CYS A 23 -3.20 13.65 -57.85
C CYS A 23 -3.94 13.55 -59.18
N GLU A 24 -5.16 12.99 -59.20
CA GLU A 24 -6.07 13.14 -60.33
C GLU A 24 -6.53 14.61 -60.37
N THR A 25 -5.67 15.47 -60.86
CA THR A 25 -6.08 16.74 -61.43
C THR A 25 -6.85 16.38 -62.70
N GLY A 26 -8.16 16.64 -62.73
CA GLY A 26 -8.94 16.52 -63.96
C GLY A 26 -8.28 17.30 -65.11
N PRO A 27 -8.60 16.98 -66.38
CA PRO A 27 -7.85 17.42 -67.56
C PRO A 27 -7.64 18.95 -67.67
N SER A 28 -8.43 19.76 -66.98
CA SER A 28 -8.29 21.22 -66.94
C SER A 28 -7.16 21.74 -66.01
N SER A 29 -6.59 20.90 -65.14
CA SER A 29 -5.60 21.34 -64.15
C SER A 29 -4.14 21.04 -64.54
N GLU A 30 -3.89 20.07 -65.43
CA GLU A 30 -2.54 19.82 -65.99
C GLU A 30 -2.09 20.93 -66.95
N GLU A 31 -2.98 21.46 -67.80
CA GLU A 31 -2.66 22.58 -68.71
C GLU A 31 -2.35 23.89 -67.96
N LEU A 32 -2.97 24.10 -66.80
CA LEU A 32 -2.76 25.28 -65.96
C LEU A 32 -1.45 25.22 -65.16
N LEU A 33 -0.97 24.04 -64.78
CA LEU A 33 0.30 23.87 -64.07
C LEU A 33 1.51 24.05 -65.00
N ILE A 34 1.41 23.59 -66.24
CA ILE A 34 2.49 23.68 -67.25
C ILE A 34 2.67 25.14 -67.73
N SER A 35 1.58 25.88 -67.90
CA SER A 35 1.62 27.29 -68.34
C SER A 35 2.19 28.26 -67.30
N HIS A 36 2.25 27.87 -66.02
CA HIS A 36 2.79 28.68 -64.92
C HIS A 36 4.15 28.20 -64.38
N GLY A 37 4.82 27.24 -65.03
CA GLY A 37 6.17 26.80 -64.66
C GLY A 37 6.26 26.08 -63.30
N LEU A 38 5.15 25.54 -62.79
CA LEU A 38 5.11 24.86 -61.50
C LEU A 38 5.34 23.36 -61.70
N SER A 39 6.47 22.86 -61.17
CA SER A 39 6.75 21.42 -61.04
C SER A 39 5.62 20.73 -60.29
N SER A 40 5.22 19.53 -60.73
CA SER A 40 4.21 18.69 -60.07
C SER A 40 4.46 18.63 -58.56
N SER A 41 3.57 19.25 -57.78
CA SER A 41 3.67 19.25 -56.32
C SER A 41 3.28 17.88 -55.80
N PHE A 42 4.27 17.07 -55.39
CA PHE A 42 4.02 15.80 -54.73
C PHE A 42 3.53 16.07 -53.30
N ILE A 43 2.31 15.64 -52.99
CA ILE A 43 1.81 15.70 -51.61
C ILE A 43 2.40 14.51 -50.85
N SER A 44 3.33 14.79 -49.94
CA SER A 44 3.85 13.79 -49.01
C SER A 44 3.00 13.79 -47.75
N TYR A 45 2.38 12.65 -47.44
CA TYR A 45 1.74 12.42 -46.15
C TYR A 45 2.71 11.67 -45.24
N ARG A 46 2.81 12.14 -44.00
CA ARG A 46 3.54 11.47 -42.93
C ARG A 46 2.64 11.36 -41.73
N ASP A 47 2.47 10.15 -41.24
CA ASP A 47 1.82 9.89 -39.96
C ASP A 47 2.87 9.39 -38.98
N THR A 48 2.74 9.76 -37.72
CA THR A 48 3.71 9.40 -36.68
C THR A 48 2.96 8.99 -35.43
N LEU A 49 3.07 7.70 -35.11
CA LEU A 49 2.53 7.11 -33.91
C LEU A 49 3.67 6.93 -32.91
N ILE A 50 3.56 7.60 -31.77
CA ILE A 50 4.47 7.40 -30.64
C ILE A 50 3.71 6.60 -29.58
N LYS A 51 4.20 5.40 -29.26
CA LYS A 51 3.67 4.54 -28.20
C LYS A 51 4.78 4.16 -27.23
N SER A 52 4.52 4.29 -25.94
CA SER A 52 5.44 3.86 -24.89
C SER A 52 5.32 2.35 -24.65
N ILE A 53 6.44 1.65 -24.56
CA ILE A 53 6.54 0.26 -24.08
C ILE A 53 7.28 0.24 -22.76
N LYS A 54 6.74 -0.49 -21.79
CA LYS A 54 7.37 -0.68 -20.49
C LYS A 54 8.43 -1.79 -20.56
N VAL A 55 9.69 -1.44 -20.33
CA VAL A 55 10.82 -2.37 -20.22
C VAL A 55 11.09 -2.64 -18.73
N GLU A 56 11.04 -3.92 -18.34
CA GLU A 56 11.28 -4.36 -16.96
C GLU A 56 12.51 -5.25 -16.89
N ALA A 57 13.25 -5.19 -15.77
CA ALA A 57 14.35 -6.10 -15.51
C ALA A 57 13.82 -7.52 -15.24
N GLU A 58 14.63 -8.52 -15.58
CA GLU A 58 14.34 -9.92 -15.23
C GLU A 58 14.45 -10.16 -13.71
N GLY A 59 13.99 -11.32 -13.24
CA GLY A 59 14.02 -11.68 -11.82
C GLY A 59 13.03 -10.91 -10.94
N PHE A 60 13.29 -10.92 -9.63
CA PHE A 60 12.44 -10.38 -8.58
C PHE A 60 12.98 -9.07 -8.03
N GLN A 61 12.17 -8.02 -8.09
CA GLN A 61 12.53 -6.71 -7.54
C GLN A 61 12.58 -6.73 -6.01
N LYS A 62 13.71 -6.29 -5.46
CA LYS A 62 13.93 -5.98 -4.04
C LYS A 62 14.03 -4.46 -3.87
N GLU A 63 13.54 -3.98 -2.73
CA GLU A 63 13.57 -2.56 -2.35
C GLU A 63 14.26 -2.42 -0.98
N LYS A 64 15.23 -1.52 -0.90
CA LYS A 64 15.79 -1.01 0.35
C LYS A 64 15.46 0.47 0.45
N THR A 65 14.98 0.89 1.62
CA THR A 65 14.58 2.27 1.87
C THR A 65 15.18 2.74 3.18
N TRP A 66 15.91 3.85 3.14
CA TRP A 66 16.39 4.57 4.31
C TRP A 66 15.62 5.88 4.42
N THR A 67 15.01 6.15 5.57
CA THR A 67 14.21 7.37 5.80
C THR A 67 14.55 7.97 7.16
N ARG A 68 14.70 9.30 7.22
CA ARG A 68 14.80 10.04 8.48
C ARG A 68 13.92 11.28 8.46
N TYR A 69 13.18 11.50 9.54
CA TYR A 69 12.56 12.79 9.85
C TYR A 69 13.46 13.54 10.84
N VAL A 70 14.00 14.68 10.40
CA VAL A 70 15.08 15.37 11.10
C VAL A 70 14.82 16.86 11.15
N CYS A 71 15.08 17.46 12.31
CA CYS A 71 15.05 18.91 12.49
C CYS A 71 16.46 19.44 12.70
N THR A 72 16.70 20.66 12.21
CA THR A 72 17.98 21.37 12.36
C THR A 72 18.41 21.52 13.83
N GLU A 73 17.45 21.67 14.75
CA GLU A 73 17.69 21.68 16.21
C GLU A 73 18.20 20.34 16.76
N ASP A 74 17.78 19.21 16.19
CA ASP A 74 18.21 17.89 16.66
C ASP A 74 19.67 17.63 16.25
N LEU A 75 20.05 18.10 15.05
CA LEU A 75 21.43 18.06 14.57
C LEU A 75 22.37 18.95 15.40
N ALA A 76 21.91 20.13 15.81
CA ALA A 76 22.66 20.99 16.72
C ALA A 76 22.90 20.34 18.09
N LYS A 77 22.07 19.36 18.48
CA LYS A 77 22.21 18.57 19.71
C LYS A 77 23.00 17.27 19.52
N GLY A 78 23.62 17.07 18.35
CA GLY A 78 24.52 15.95 18.07
C GLY A 78 23.89 14.75 17.35
N ASP A 79 22.65 14.86 16.86
CA ASP A 79 22.08 13.84 15.97
C ASP A 79 22.87 13.78 14.65
N LYS A 80 23.00 12.58 14.07
CA LYS A 80 23.83 12.34 12.87
C LYS A 80 22.96 11.86 11.71
N LEU A 81 23.16 12.47 10.55
CA LEU A 81 22.56 12.06 9.28
C LEU A 81 23.61 11.33 8.44
N LYS A 82 23.50 10.02 8.33
CA LYS A 82 24.24 9.23 7.35
C LYS A 82 23.33 8.15 6.79
N SER A 83 23.20 8.08 5.47
CA SER A 83 22.48 7.01 4.79
C SER A 83 23.34 5.75 4.76
N ASP A 84 22.69 4.60 4.58
CA ASP A 84 23.39 3.33 4.39
C ASP A 84 24.09 3.27 3.02
N GLN A 85 25.08 2.38 2.92
CA GLN A 85 25.76 2.07 1.66
C GLN A 85 24.76 1.44 0.67
N LEU A 86 24.63 2.04 -0.52
CA LEU A 86 23.77 1.49 -1.58
C LEU A 86 24.55 0.44 -2.36
N SER A 87 24.65 -0.75 -1.79
CA SER A 87 25.27 -1.91 -2.44
C SER A 87 24.36 -3.14 -2.49
N THR A 88 24.62 -3.94 -3.52
CA THR A 88 23.99 -5.21 -3.84
C THR A 88 24.90 -6.38 -3.46
N SER A 89 24.32 -7.56 -3.20
CA SER A 89 25.08 -8.81 -3.05
C SER A 89 25.40 -9.40 -4.44
N ARG A 90 26.23 -10.45 -4.49
CA ARG A 90 26.67 -11.08 -5.76
C ARG A 90 25.55 -11.66 -6.63
N ASN A 91 24.32 -11.79 -6.13
CA ASN A 91 23.19 -12.41 -6.84
C ASN A 91 22.19 -11.38 -7.39
N THR A 92 22.69 -10.34 -8.05
CA THR A 92 21.87 -9.25 -8.60
C THR A 92 21.87 -9.30 -10.12
N VAL A 93 20.71 -9.03 -10.72
CA VAL A 93 20.55 -8.89 -12.17
C VAL A 93 21.27 -7.63 -12.62
N GLU A 94 22.23 -7.78 -13.55
CA GLU A 94 23.04 -6.67 -14.05
C GLU A 94 22.17 -5.56 -14.68
N GLY A 95 22.43 -4.31 -14.31
CA GLY A 95 21.70 -3.15 -14.83
C GLY A 95 20.29 -2.97 -14.26
N SER A 96 19.90 -3.78 -13.26
CA SER A 96 18.62 -3.63 -12.56
C SER A 96 18.65 -2.58 -11.44
N GLU A 97 19.84 -2.15 -11.02
CA GLU A 97 20.02 -1.18 -9.95
C GLU A 97 19.47 0.20 -10.32
N ARG A 98 18.58 0.72 -9.47
CA ARG A 98 18.04 2.08 -9.57
C ARG A 98 17.94 2.68 -8.19
N ALA A 99 18.37 3.92 -8.02
CA ALA A 99 18.27 4.60 -6.75
C ALA A 99 17.94 6.06 -6.92
N TRP A 100 17.20 6.61 -5.98
CA TRP A 100 16.90 8.04 -5.94
C TRP A 100 16.82 8.53 -4.51
N VAL A 101 17.00 9.84 -4.38
CA VAL A 101 16.85 10.56 -3.12
C VAL A 101 15.61 11.43 -3.19
N THR A 102 14.90 11.54 -2.08
CA THR A 102 13.78 12.49 -1.94
C THR A 102 13.92 13.34 -0.70
N ALA A 103 13.38 14.55 -0.77
CA ALA A 103 13.23 15.43 0.37
C ALA A 103 11.89 16.17 0.35
N GLU A 104 11.30 16.31 1.52
CA GLU A 104 10.01 16.98 1.72
C GLU A 104 9.96 17.64 3.10
N GLY A 105 9.11 18.65 3.26
CA GLY A 105 9.03 19.44 4.49
C GLY A 105 7.86 19.10 5.39
N ASP A 106 7.09 18.06 5.05
CA ASP A 106 5.82 17.74 5.69
C ASP A 106 5.54 16.24 5.69
N LEU A 107 4.98 15.73 6.79
CA LEU A 107 4.66 14.30 6.98
C LEU A 107 3.69 13.76 5.92
N PHE A 108 2.89 14.61 5.28
CA PHE A 108 1.87 14.22 4.30
C PHE A 108 2.25 14.45 2.83
N ALA A 109 3.43 14.99 2.54
CA ALA A 109 3.86 15.23 1.15
C ALA A 109 3.82 13.93 0.31
N LEU A 110 4.58 12.90 0.72
CA LEU A 110 4.58 11.60 0.06
C LEU A 110 3.21 10.89 0.12
N PRO A 111 2.53 10.75 1.28
CA PRO A 111 1.22 10.10 1.32
C PRO A 111 0.14 10.70 0.40
N ILE A 112 0.18 12.02 0.18
CA ILE A 112 -0.72 12.70 -0.75
C ILE A 112 -0.33 12.39 -2.19
N GLU A 113 0.96 12.39 -2.53
CA GLU A 113 1.43 12.12 -3.88
C GLU A 113 1.13 10.67 -4.32
N THR A 114 1.36 9.70 -3.42
CA THR A 114 1.20 8.26 -3.68
C THR A 114 -0.08 7.68 -3.10
N MET A 115 -1.13 8.49 -2.97
CA MET A 115 -2.40 8.12 -2.32
C MET A 115 -3.06 6.84 -2.87
N ASP A 116 -2.87 6.54 -4.16
CA ASP A 116 -3.41 5.35 -4.84
C ASP A 116 -2.56 4.08 -4.63
N SER A 117 -1.36 4.22 -4.07
CA SER A 117 -0.40 3.13 -3.88
C SER A 117 0.30 3.14 -2.51
N LEU A 118 -0.29 3.80 -1.50
CA LEU A 118 0.19 3.80 -0.11
C LEU A 118 0.51 2.39 0.38
N ILE A 119 -0.36 1.44 0.02
CA ILE A 119 -0.24 0.04 0.35
C ILE A 119 -0.42 -0.74 -0.95
N ARG A 120 0.52 -1.62 -1.28
CA ARG A 120 0.46 -2.50 -2.47
C ARG A 120 -0.58 -3.59 -2.23
N VAL A 121 -1.85 -3.23 -2.37
CA VAL A 121 -2.98 -4.10 -2.11
C VAL A 121 -3.89 -4.16 -3.33
N PRO A 122 -4.21 -5.36 -3.81
CA PRO A 122 -5.18 -5.47 -4.86
C PRO A 122 -6.62 -5.24 -4.37
N HIS A 123 -7.47 -4.77 -5.27
CA HIS A 123 -8.83 -4.37 -4.93
C HIS A 123 -9.82 -5.55 -5.01
N GLY A 124 -10.80 -5.58 -4.10
CA GLY A 124 -11.97 -6.40 -4.35
C GLY A 124 -12.86 -6.88 -3.21
N SER A 125 -12.45 -6.72 -1.95
CA SER A 125 -13.30 -6.96 -0.78
C SER A 125 -13.64 -5.66 -0.04
N GLY A 126 -14.64 -5.72 0.84
CA GLY A 126 -14.97 -4.59 1.73
C GLY A 126 -13.85 -4.28 2.72
N GLU A 127 -13.01 -5.26 3.04
CA GLU A 127 -11.80 -5.07 3.85
C GLU A 127 -10.73 -4.31 3.06
N GLN A 128 -10.48 -4.71 1.81
CA GLN A 128 -9.50 -4.08 0.92
C GLN A 128 -9.89 -2.66 0.50
N ASN A 129 -11.18 -2.37 0.32
CA ASN A 129 -11.61 -1.03 -0.03
C ASN A 129 -11.34 -0.03 1.11
N MET A 130 -11.39 -0.49 2.37
CA MET A 130 -11.06 0.35 3.51
C MET A 130 -9.56 0.68 3.62
N VAL A 131 -8.68 -0.14 3.02
CA VAL A 131 -7.22 0.08 2.95
C VAL A 131 -6.87 1.46 2.40
N ILE A 132 -7.66 1.94 1.44
CA ILE A 132 -7.49 3.26 0.83
C ILE A 132 -8.41 4.27 1.51
N PHE A 133 -9.66 3.90 1.77
CA PHE A 133 -10.66 4.83 2.29
C PHE A 133 -10.26 5.41 3.67
N ALA A 134 -9.88 4.56 4.64
CA ALA A 134 -9.64 5.01 6.00
C ALA A 134 -8.42 5.98 6.12
N PRO A 135 -7.24 5.67 5.54
CA PRO A 135 -6.13 6.62 5.50
C PRO A 135 -6.50 7.96 4.86
N MET A 136 -7.23 7.94 3.74
CA MET A 136 -7.59 9.15 2.99
C MET A 136 -8.49 10.11 3.77
N VAL A 137 -9.35 9.59 4.66
CA VAL A 137 -10.15 10.42 5.54
C VAL A 137 -9.25 11.21 6.51
N HIS A 138 -8.21 10.58 7.05
CA HIS A 138 -7.26 11.26 7.94
C HIS A 138 -6.39 12.28 7.19
N VAL A 139 -6.01 12.01 5.93
CA VAL A 139 -5.34 13.00 5.07
C VAL A 139 -6.23 14.22 4.84
N MET A 140 -7.54 14.03 4.59
CA MET A 140 -8.49 15.14 4.42
C MET A 140 -8.65 15.99 5.69
N HIS A 141 -8.73 15.35 6.85
CA HIS A 141 -8.75 16.05 8.14
C HIS A 141 -7.47 16.85 8.37
N TYR A 142 -6.29 16.25 8.09
CA TYR A 142 -5.02 16.98 8.14
C TYR A 142 -5.03 18.23 7.24
N LEU A 143 -5.45 18.09 5.97
CA LEU A 143 -5.50 19.21 5.03
C LEU A 143 -6.43 20.33 5.53
N LYS A 144 -7.61 19.95 6.04
CA LYS A 144 -8.58 20.89 6.62
C LYS A 144 -8.01 21.60 7.85
N ASP A 145 -7.52 20.86 8.84
CA ASP A 145 -7.07 21.39 10.13
C ASP A 145 -5.81 22.27 10.00
N THR A 146 -4.98 21.98 9.00
CA THR A 146 -3.80 22.80 8.67
C THR A 146 -4.11 23.95 7.72
N GLY A 147 -5.36 24.08 7.24
CA GLY A 147 -5.78 25.12 6.30
C GLY A 147 -5.11 25.01 4.93
N ARG A 148 -4.72 23.79 4.51
CA ARG A 148 -3.99 23.54 3.27
C ARG A 148 -4.91 22.88 2.24
N THR A 149 -4.84 23.37 1.01
CA THR A 149 -5.50 22.76 -0.14
C THR A 149 -4.47 22.47 -1.21
N THR A 150 -4.60 21.34 -1.89
CA THR A 150 -3.71 20.93 -2.99
C THR A 150 -4.54 20.59 -4.21
N GLU A 151 -3.93 20.51 -5.39
CA GLU A 151 -4.61 19.98 -6.59
C GLU A 151 -5.15 18.56 -6.36
N ASN A 152 -4.43 17.80 -5.53
CA ASN A 152 -4.75 16.46 -5.08
C ASN A 152 -6.01 16.39 -4.20
N THR A 153 -6.48 17.48 -3.58
CA THR A 153 -7.71 17.47 -2.77
C THR A 153 -8.93 17.01 -3.58
N LYS A 154 -9.05 17.41 -4.86
CA LYS A 154 -10.14 16.95 -5.74
C LYS A 154 -10.02 15.45 -6.04
N LYS A 155 -8.79 14.95 -6.22
CA LYS A 155 -8.49 13.53 -6.44
C LYS A 155 -8.88 12.69 -5.21
N ILE A 156 -8.52 13.16 -4.01
CA ILE A 156 -8.88 12.49 -2.74
C ILE A 156 -10.41 12.45 -2.55
N LEU A 157 -11.11 13.56 -2.76
CA LEU A 157 -12.58 13.60 -2.67
C LEU A 157 -13.25 12.63 -3.66
N ARG A 158 -12.71 12.51 -4.87
CA ARG A 158 -13.19 11.52 -5.86
C ARG A 158 -12.96 10.09 -5.34
N PHE A 159 -11.79 9.79 -4.78
CA PHE A 159 -11.51 8.48 -4.18
C PHE A 159 -12.44 8.17 -3.02
N LEU A 160 -12.70 9.11 -2.11
CA LEU A 160 -13.63 8.93 -1.01
C LEU A 160 -15.05 8.64 -1.53
N ARG A 161 -15.54 9.36 -2.53
CA ARG A 161 -16.88 9.09 -3.12
C ARG A 161 -16.97 7.71 -3.76
N ILE A 162 -15.94 7.30 -4.51
CA ILE A 162 -15.88 5.97 -5.14
C ILE A 162 -15.79 4.88 -4.07
N GLY A 163 -14.90 5.06 -3.08
CA GLY A 163 -14.69 4.13 -1.99
C GLY A 163 -15.93 3.97 -1.13
N TYR A 164 -16.66 5.04 -0.83
CA TYR A 164 -17.95 5.00 -0.13
C TYR A 164 -18.97 4.13 -0.89
N ARG A 165 -19.21 4.42 -2.17
CA ARG A 165 -20.15 3.65 -3.01
C ARG A 165 -19.77 2.19 -3.11
N ARG A 166 -18.48 1.89 -3.29
CA ARG A 166 -17.96 0.52 -3.31
C ARG A 166 -18.18 -0.19 -1.98
N GLN A 167 -17.94 0.49 -0.86
CA GLN A 167 -18.09 -0.11 0.46
C GLN A 167 -19.53 -0.52 0.76
N LEU A 168 -20.52 0.21 0.24
CA LEU A 168 -21.95 -0.11 0.39
C LEU A 168 -22.31 -1.48 -0.20
N LEU A 169 -21.57 -1.98 -1.20
CA LEU A 169 -21.77 -3.33 -1.77
C LEU A 169 -21.51 -4.45 -0.74
N TYR A 170 -20.75 -4.13 0.30
CA TYR A 170 -20.36 -5.05 1.37
C TYR A 170 -21.19 -4.87 2.64
N ARG A 171 -22.21 -4.01 2.59
CA ARG A 171 -23.19 -3.82 3.66
C ARG A 171 -24.21 -4.95 3.64
N ARG A 172 -24.50 -5.52 4.80
CA ARG A 172 -25.51 -6.57 4.99
C ARG A 172 -26.88 -5.95 5.29
N SER A 173 -27.94 -6.75 5.15
CA SER A 173 -29.31 -6.36 5.54
C SER A 173 -29.43 -5.95 7.01
N SER A 174 -28.57 -6.49 7.88
CA SER A 174 -28.52 -6.12 9.30
C SER A 174 -27.88 -4.74 9.58
N GLY A 175 -27.35 -4.07 8.55
CA GLY A 175 -26.58 -2.83 8.68
C GLY A 175 -25.09 -3.04 9.00
N ALA A 176 -24.66 -4.27 9.25
CA ALA A 176 -23.25 -4.62 9.47
C ALA A 176 -22.48 -4.73 8.15
N TYR A 177 -21.14 -4.75 8.23
CA TYR A 177 -20.28 -4.97 7.07
C TYR A 177 -19.52 -6.30 7.20
N SER A 178 -19.30 -6.98 6.08
CA SER A 178 -18.43 -8.16 5.99
C SER A 178 -17.62 -8.11 4.70
N ALA A 179 -16.55 -8.90 4.58
CA ALA A 179 -15.63 -8.83 3.44
C ALA A 179 -16.33 -9.01 2.08
N PHE A 180 -17.40 -9.81 2.03
CA PHE A 180 -18.19 -10.09 0.82
C PHE A 180 -19.70 -9.80 0.99
N GLY A 181 -20.06 -8.92 1.93
CA GLY A 181 -21.46 -8.53 2.17
C GLY A 181 -22.38 -9.73 2.44
N ASN A 182 -23.56 -9.78 1.81
CA ASN A 182 -24.56 -10.82 2.05
C ASN A 182 -24.10 -12.25 1.66
N ALA A 183 -22.98 -12.41 0.93
CA ALA A 183 -22.41 -13.74 0.65
C ALA A 183 -21.80 -14.40 1.89
N ASP A 184 -21.40 -13.61 2.90
CA ASP A 184 -20.92 -14.16 4.17
C ASP A 184 -22.08 -14.60 5.07
N ARG A 185 -21.81 -15.44 6.07
CA ARG A 185 -22.84 -15.88 7.04
C ARG A 185 -23.18 -14.82 8.08
N SER A 186 -22.26 -13.90 8.39
CA SER A 186 -22.43 -12.88 9.42
C SER A 186 -21.60 -11.62 9.13
N GLY A 187 -21.98 -10.51 9.76
CA GLY A 187 -21.18 -9.28 9.79
C GLY A 187 -19.92 -9.43 10.63
N SER A 188 -18.87 -8.70 10.28
CA SER A 188 -17.62 -8.63 11.03
C SER A 188 -17.64 -7.44 12.00
N THR A 189 -17.48 -7.70 13.31
CA THR A 189 -17.43 -6.63 14.33
C THR A 189 -16.33 -5.62 14.01
N TRP A 190 -15.13 -6.12 13.68
CA TRP A 190 -13.98 -5.28 13.38
C TRP A 190 -14.20 -4.43 12.11
N LEU A 191 -14.66 -5.05 11.01
CA LEU A 191 -14.89 -4.31 9.76
C LEU A 191 -16.01 -3.28 9.91
N THR A 192 -17.07 -3.64 10.63
CA THR A 192 -18.19 -2.73 10.89
C THR A 192 -17.73 -1.52 11.71
N ALA A 193 -16.86 -1.72 12.70
CA ALA A 193 -16.31 -0.64 13.52
C ALA A 193 -15.44 0.33 12.72
N ILE A 194 -14.51 -0.18 11.89
CA ILE A 194 -13.66 0.70 11.07
C ILE A 194 -14.46 1.44 9.99
N VAL A 195 -15.50 0.81 9.42
CA VAL A 195 -16.41 1.48 8.48
C VAL A 195 -17.20 2.58 9.18
N LEU A 196 -17.78 2.31 10.36
CA LEU A 196 -18.52 3.30 11.13
C LEU A 196 -17.65 4.54 11.42
N LYS A 197 -16.48 4.34 12.01
CA LYS A 197 -15.51 5.42 12.29
C LYS A 197 -15.20 6.22 11.03
N SER A 198 -14.78 5.53 9.97
CA SER A 198 -14.30 6.20 8.76
C SER A 198 -15.41 6.97 8.05
N PHE A 199 -16.63 6.43 8.01
CA PHE A 199 -17.78 7.10 7.39
C PHE A 199 -18.24 8.29 8.21
N ALA A 200 -18.25 8.18 9.54
CA ALA A 200 -18.57 9.32 10.41
C ALA A 200 -17.58 10.47 10.21
N LEU A 201 -16.27 10.17 10.16
CA LEU A 201 -15.24 11.16 9.89
C LEU A 201 -15.31 11.71 8.46
N ALA A 202 -15.71 10.91 7.47
CA ALA A 202 -15.83 11.32 6.08
C ALA A 202 -17.06 12.20 5.80
N ALA A 203 -18.07 12.19 6.68
CA ALA A 203 -19.32 12.94 6.52
C ALA A 203 -19.10 14.46 6.46
N GLU A 204 -17.95 14.96 6.93
CA GLU A 204 -17.56 16.37 6.79
C GLU A 204 -17.13 16.77 5.37
N PHE A 205 -16.76 15.81 4.52
CA PHE A 205 -16.17 16.05 3.19
C PHE A 205 -17.02 15.52 2.05
N ILE A 206 -17.81 14.47 2.29
CA ILE A 206 -18.65 13.81 1.30
C ILE A 206 -20.04 13.52 1.88
N THR A 207 -21.04 13.42 1.02
CA THR A 207 -22.39 13.03 1.43
C THR A 207 -22.42 11.56 1.85
N ILE A 208 -22.83 11.31 3.09
CA ILE A 208 -23.01 9.98 3.68
C ILE A 208 -24.47 9.81 4.09
N ASP A 209 -25.06 8.65 3.81
CA ASP A 209 -26.39 8.26 4.29
C ASP A 209 -26.37 8.10 5.83
N ILE A 210 -26.86 9.13 6.52
CA ILE A 210 -26.91 9.20 7.98
C ILE A 210 -27.85 8.14 8.59
N PRO A 211 -29.07 7.90 8.07
CA PRO A 211 -29.88 6.75 8.50
C PRO A 211 -29.14 5.41 8.44
N ALA A 212 -28.48 5.09 7.34
CA ALA A 212 -27.72 3.84 7.19
C ALA A 212 -26.52 3.76 8.15
N LEU A 213 -25.85 4.89 8.42
CA LEU A 213 -24.77 4.99 9.40
C LEU A 213 -25.29 4.75 10.83
N LYS A 214 -26.47 5.30 11.17
CA LYS A 214 -27.12 5.06 12.46
C LYS A 214 -27.54 3.60 12.64
N GLU A 215 -27.98 2.91 11.59
CA GLU A 215 -28.21 1.46 11.61
C GLU A 215 -26.93 0.68 11.92
N THR A 216 -25.83 1.07 11.28
CA THR A 216 -24.50 0.48 11.52
C THR A 216 -24.07 0.66 12.98
N SER A 217 -24.25 1.88 13.53
CA SER A 217 -23.97 2.20 14.93
C SER A 217 -24.86 1.41 15.90
N ARG A 218 -26.16 1.26 15.60
CA ARG A 218 -27.09 0.44 16.38
C ARG A 218 -26.68 -1.03 16.40
N TRP A 219 -26.29 -1.59 15.26
CA TRP A 219 -25.82 -2.97 15.18
C TRP A 219 -24.58 -3.22 16.05
N LEU A 220 -23.60 -2.31 16.01
CA LEU A 220 -22.41 -2.40 16.89
C LEU A 220 -22.78 -2.22 18.36
N SER A 221 -23.72 -1.34 18.67
CA SER A 221 -24.20 -1.11 20.04
C SER A 221 -24.98 -2.29 20.61
N SER A 222 -25.58 -3.13 19.75
CA SER A 222 -26.22 -4.40 20.11
C SER A 222 -25.25 -5.59 20.07
N SER A 223 -23.94 -5.36 20.00
CA SER A 223 -22.96 -6.46 20.08
C SER A 223 -23.11 -7.19 21.40
N GLU A 224 -22.88 -8.50 21.35
CA GLU A 224 -22.89 -9.37 22.51
C GLU A 224 -21.69 -9.05 23.40
N ILE A 225 -21.94 -9.01 24.72
CA ILE A 225 -20.95 -8.66 25.74
C ILE A 225 -20.85 -9.83 26.70
N GLU A 226 -19.64 -10.36 26.89
CA GLU A 226 -19.30 -11.43 27.83
C GLU A 226 -18.18 -10.93 28.74
N ASP A 227 -18.33 -11.05 30.06
CA ASP A 227 -17.42 -10.47 31.07
C ASP A 227 -17.10 -8.99 30.88
N GLY A 228 -18.05 -8.24 30.29
CA GLY A 228 -17.91 -6.83 29.95
C GLY A 228 -17.20 -6.55 28.62
N CYS A 229 -16.62 -7.57 27.98
CA CYS A 229 -15.91 -7.43 26.71
C CYS A 229 -16.79 -7.76 25.52
N ILE A 230 -16.55 -7.10 24.38
CA ILE A 230 -17.29 -7.33 23.15
C ILE A 230 -16.85 -8.67 22.54
N VAL A 231 -17.83 -9.55 22.30
CA VAL A 231 -17.60 -10.84 21.66
C VAL A 231 -17.35 -10.61 20.16
N PRO A 232 -16.21 -11.05 19.60
CA PRO A 232 -15.95 -10.93 18.18
C PRO A 232 -16.98 -11.71 17.35
N LYS A 233 -17.68 -11.04 16.42
CA LYS A 233 -18.55 -11.68 15.42
C LYS A 233 -17.94 -11.57 14.03
N GLY A 234 -18.24 -12.58 13.21
CA GLY A 234 -17.82 -12.66 11.81
C GLY A 234 -16.36 -13.03 11.62
N LYS A 235 -16.05 -13.45 10.39
CA LYS A 235 -14.68 -13.70 9.98
C LYS A 235 -14.11 -12.41 9.38
N VAL A 236 -12.94 -12.01 9.84
CA VAL A 236 -12.08 -11.10 9.08
C VAL A 236 -11.13 -11.96 8.29
N ILE A 237 -11.18 -11.79 6.97
CA ILE A 237 -10.42 -12.60 6.03
C ILE A 237 -8.98 -12.14 6.05
N HIS A 238 -8.81 -10.83 6.13
CA HIS A 238 -7.53 -10.16 6.14
C HIS A 238 -7.06 -9.88 7.57
N LYS A 239 -6.59 -10.92 8.27
CA LYS A 239 -6.20 -10.81 9.71
C LYS A 239 -5.17 -9.74 10.00
N GLY A 240 -4.21 -9.47 9.12
CA GLY A 240 -3.23 -8.41 9.33
C GLY A 240 -3.77 -7.00 9.10
N LEU A 241 -4.99 -6.84 8.53
CA LEU A 241 -5.70 -5.56 8.61
C LEU A 241 -6.21 -5.28 10.02
N LYS A 242 -6.25 -6.26 10.93
CA LYS A 242 -6.56 -6.02 12.35
C LYS A 242 -5.35 -5.54 13.15
N GLY A 243 -4.14 -5.68 12.62
CA GLY A 243 -2.92 -5.54 13.43
C GLY A 243 -2.92 -6.48 14.64
N GLY A 244 -2.40 -6.02 15.78
CA GLY A 244 -2.33 -6.78 17.04
C GLY A 244 -3.69 -7.01 17.73
N VAL A 245 -4.82 -6.63 17.11
CA VAL A 245 -6.17 -6.81 17.65
C VAL A 245 -6.66 -8.28 17.59
N SER A 246 -5.80 -9.22 17.14
CA SER A 246 -6.18 -10.56 16.68
C SER A 246 -5.75 -11.74 17.56
N ASP A 247 -5.21 -11.55 18.77
CA ASP A 247 -4.88 -12.72 19.59
C ASP A 247 -6.15 -13.51 19.93
N LYS A 248 -6.15 -14.79 19.51
CA LYS A 248 -7.32 -15.68 19.39
C LYS A 248 -8.13 -15.88 20.68
N ASN A 249 -7.66 -15.34 21.81
CA ASN A 249 -8.30 -15.41 23.13
C ASN A 249 -8.44 -14.05 23.85
N SER A 250 -8.11 -12.90 23.24
CA SER A 250 -8.28 -11.58 23.91
C SER A 250 -9.37 -10.75 23.25
N SER A 251 -10.55 -10.74 23.88
CA SER A 251 -11.66 -9.83 23.55
C SER A 251 -11.30 -8.36 23.82
N VAL A 252 -10.20 -8.08 24.53
CA VAL A 252 -9.87 -6.75 25.04
C VAL A 252 -9.32 -5.81 23.95
N PRO A 253 -8.30 -6.16 23.13
CA PRO A 253 -7.88 -5.29 22.03
C PRO A 253 -9.03 -4.96 21.07
N LEU A 254 -9.89 -5.92 20.75
CA LEU A 254 -11.04 -5.66 19.88
C LEU A 254 -12.03 -4.72 20.57
N THR A 255 -12.31 -4.94 21.85
CA THR A 255 -13.18 -4.05 22.64
C THR A 255 -12.62 -2.63 22.68
N ALA A 256 -11.31 -2.45 22.86
CA ALA A 256 -10.67 -1.14 22.86
C ALA A 256 -10.79 -0.45 21.50
N PHE A 257 -10.55 -1.21 20.41
CA PHE A 257 -10.72 -0.71 19.04
C PHE A 257 -12.16 -0.28 18.75
N VAL A 258 -13.15 -1.12 19.09
CA VAL A 258 -14.57 -0.82 18.87
C VAL A 258 -15.01 0.37 19.71
N LEU A 259 -14.55 0.47 20.97
CA LEU A 259 -14.83 1.62 21.83
C LEU A 259 -14.29 2.91 21.22
N ALA A 260 -13.02 2.92 20.78
CA ALA A 260 -12.43 4.08 20.12
C ALA A 260 -13.22 4.47 18.86
N ALA A 261 -13.54 3.50 18.00
CA ALA A 261 -14.32 3.73 16.78
C ALA A 261 -15.72 4.29 17.05
N LEU A 262 -16.41 3.82 18.08
CA LEU A 262 -17.71 4.34 18.50
C LEU A 262 -17.59 5.81 18.96
N LEU A 263 -16.60 6.11 19.80
CA LEU A 263 -16.37 7.46 20.33
C LEU A 263 -15.99 8.45 19.22
N GLU A 264 -15.12 8.05 18.30
CA GLU A 264 -14.75 8.85 17.13
C GLU A 264 -15.93 9.05 16.16
N ALA A 265 -16.89 8.13 16.14
CA ALA A 265 -18.14 8.29 15.41
C ALA A 265 -19.21 9.10 16.17
N GLY A 266 -18.87 9.67 17.34
CA GLY A 266 -19.77 10.53 18.13
C GLY A 266 -20.69 9.78 19.10
N ALA A 267 -20.36 8.53 19.47
CA ALA A 267 -21.11 7.81 20.50
C ALA A 267 -21.01 8.51 21.87
N ARG A 268 -22.09 8.49 22.64
CA ARG A 268 -22.14 9.09 23.97
C ARG A 268 -21.54 8.15 25.01
N THR A 269 -20.78 8.70 25.96
CA THR A 269 -20.14 7.95 27.06
C THR A 269 -21.15 7.24 27.98
N ASN A 270 -22.41 7.66 27.98
CA ASN A 270 -23.47 7.06 28.81
C ASN A 270 -24.09 5.79 28.21
N MET A 271 -23.80 5.44 26.96
CA MET A 271 -24.31 4.25 26.29
C MET A 271 -23.88 2.96 27.01
N SER A 272 -24.78 1.98 27.08
CA SER A 272 -24.51 0.71 27.80
C SER A 272 -23.27 -0.02 27.25
N ILE A 273 -23.15 -0.11 25.92
CA ILE A 273 -21.98 -0.70 25.25
C ILE A 273 -20.66 -0.01 25.61
N VAL A 274 -20.68 1.32 25.75
CA VAL A 274 -19.49 2.11 26.12
C VAL A 274 -19.10 1.85 27.57
N LYS A 275 -20.06 1.87 28.50
CA LYS A 275 -19.81 1.54 29.91
C LYS A 275 -19.32 0.10 30.10
N GLY A 276 -19.89 -0.84 29.36
CA GLY A 276 -19.46 -2.25 29.33
C GLY A 276 -18.02 -2.37 28.85
N ALA A 277 -17.71 -1.78 27.68
CA ALA A 277 -16.36 -1.78 27.12
C ALA A 277 -15.34 -1.17 28.09
N ILE A 278 -15.63 -0.02 28.71
CA ILE A 278 -14.74 0.60 29.72
C ILE A 278 -14.48 -0.37 30.89
N ARG A 279 -15.50 -1.09 31.37
CA ARG A 279 -15.34 -2.09 32.45
C ARG A 279 -14.38 -3.21 32.04
N CYS A 280 -14.52 -3.74 30.83
CA CYS A 280 -13.60 -4.73 30.26
C CYS A 280 -12.16 -4.22 30.15
N LEU A 281 -11.98 -2.99 29.67
CA LEU A 281 -10.63 -2.43 29.55
C LEU A 281 -9.96 -2.25 30.93
N LEU A 282 -10.74 -1.88 31.95
CA LEU A 282 -10.21 -1.69 33.31
C LEU A 282 -9.94 -3.00 34.05
N SER A 283 -10.66 -4.08 33.75
CA SER A 283 -10.45 -5.39 34.37
C SER A 283 -9.19 -6.09 33.86
N GLU A 284 -8.85 -5.92 32.57
CA GLU A 284 -7.65 -6.51 31.98
C GLU A 284 -6.35 -5.96 32.59
N ARG A 285 -5.45 -6.85 33.00
CA ARG A 285 -4.18 -6.53 33.68
C ARG A 285 -2.93 -6.81 32.85
N SER A 286 -3.10 -7.22 31.59
CA SER A 286 -2.01 -7.47 30.64
C SER A 286 -0.99 -6.33 30.62
N LYS A 287 0.29 -6.72 30.61
CA LYS A 287 1.45 -5.83 30.46
C LYS A 287 1.94 -5.76 29.01
N ASP A 288 1.24 -6.40 28.08
CA ASP A 288 1.55 -6.31 26.66
C ASP A 288 1.43 -4.85 26.17
N PRO A 289 2.51 -4.23 25.67
CA PRO A 289 2.47 -2.80 25.35
C PRO A 289 1.49 -2.45 24.23
N HIS A 290 1.21 -3.36 23.29
CA HIS A 290 0.20 -3.15 22.24
C HIS A 290 -1.20 -2.99 22.85
N THR A 291 -1.59 -3.96 23.67
CA THR A 291 -2.87 -3.95 24.39
C THR A 291 -2.97 -2.71 25.30
N MET A 292 -1.89 -2.35 25.99
CA MET A 292 -1.84 -1.15 26.84
C MET A 292 -2.03 0.14 26.04
N ALA A 293 -1.39 0.29 24.88
CA ALA A 293 -1.51 1.47 24.02
C ALA A 293 -2.93 1.67 23.51
N LEU A 294 -3.55 0.59 23.02
CA LEU A 294 -4.91 0.63 22.49
C LEU A 294 -5.93 0.97 23.58
N LYS A 295 -5.80 0.35 24.76
CA LYS A 295 -6.60 0.65 25.94
C LYS A 295 -6.43 2.09 26.41
N ALA A 296 -5.19 2.57 26.50
CA ALA A 296 -4.89 3.92 26.95
C ALA A 296 -5.59 4.93 26.05
N TYR A 297 -5.44 4.77 24.73
CA TYR A 297 -6.10 5.60 23.75
C TYR A 297 -7.65 5.57 23.90
N ALA A 298 -8.25 4.38 23.92
CA ALA A 298 -9.71 4.24 24.04
C ALA A 298 -10.26 4.83 25.35
N LEU A 299 -9.57 4.64 26.48
CA LEU A 299 -9.97 5.19 27.78
C LEU A 299 -9.81 6.71 27.84
N ILE A 300 -8.75 7.26 27.24
CA ILE A 300 -8.55 8.73 27.14
C ILE A 300 -9.65 9.36 26.29
N MET A 301 -9.99 8.75 25.15
CA MET A 301 -11.12 9.19 24.32
C MET A 301 -12.46 9.11 25.06
N ALA A 302 -12.60 8.18 26.01
CA ALA A 302 -13.78 8.04 26.85
C ALA A 302 -13.78 8.98 28.08
N GLU A 303 -12.80 9.88 28.20
CA GLU A 303 -12.58 10.76 29.35
C GLU A 303 -12.45 10.01 30.68
N ASN A 304 -11.98 8.76 30.64
CA ASN A 304 -11.82 7.93 31.82
C ASN A 304 -10.45 8.13 32.46
N ARG A 305 -10.42 8.39 33.77
CA ARG A 305 -9.17 8.62 34.55
C ARG A 305 -8.16 7.48 34.44
N GLY A 306 -8.62 6.24 34.27
CA GLY A 306 -7.74 5.07 34.11
C GLY A 306 -6.86 5.14 32.87
N GLY A 307 -7.25 5.90 31.83
CA GLY A 307 -6.46 6.11 30.63
C GLY A 307 -5.14 6.83 30.91
N LYS A 308 -5.15 7.87 31.76
CA LYS A 308 -3.95 8.63 32.14
C LYS A 308 -2.93 7.77 32.90
N ASP A 309 -3.41 6.92 33.80
CA ASP A 309 -2.57 6.02 34.59
C ASP A 309 -1.94 4.93 33.71
N LEU A 310 -2.73 4.41 32.77
CA LEU A 310 -2.25 3.42 31.81
C LEU A 310 -1.22 4.01 30.84
N LEU A 311 -1.44 5.24 30.36
CA LEU A 311 -0.46 5.96 29.52
C LEU A 311 0.87 6.15 30.25
N ARG A 312 0.86 6.52 31.54
CA ARG A 312 2.10 6.62 32.34
C ARG A 312 2.85 5.29 32.41
N LYS A 313 2.13 4.18 32.62
CA LYS A 313 2.74 2.83 32.64
C LYS A 313 3.28 2.43 31.28
N LEU A 314 2.57 2.76 30.20
CA LEU A 314 3.02 2.50 28.83
C LEU A 314 4.30 3.25 28.50
N LEU A 315 4.39 4.53 28.87
CA LEU A 315 5.59 5.35 28.67
C LEU A 315 6.81 4.80 29.41
N ALA A 316 6.62 4.18 30.57
CA ALA A 316 7.70 3.52 31.30
C ALA A 316 8.26 2.27 30.59
N LEU A 317 7.53 1.70 29.62
CA LEU A 317 7.97 0.58 28.78
C LEU A 317 8.56 1.02 27.44
N ALA A 318 8.63 2.32 27.17
CA ALA A 318 9.13 2.84 25.91
C ALA A 318 10.63 2.56 25.76
N VAL A 319 11.04 2.23 24.55
CA VAL A 319 12.44 2.16 24.15
C VAL A 319 12.83 3.51 23.58
N GLU A 320 13.79 4.17 24.23
CA GLU A 320 14.36 5.43 23.77
C GLU A 320 15.83 5.23 23.40
N LYS A 321 16.15 5.36 22.11
CA LYS A 321 17.51 5.20 21.57
C LYS A 321 17.67 6.17 20.39
N GLU A 322 18.85 6.78 20.22
CA GLU A 322 19.16 7.63 19.04
C GLU A 322 18.09 8.69 18.76
N ASN A 323 17.60 9.37 19.81
CA ASN A 323 16.55 10.40 19.75
C ASN A 323 15.20 9.93 19.18
N VAL A 324 14.96 8.63 19.10
CA VAL A 324 13.67 8.04 18.70
C VAL A 324 13.03 7.28 19.85
N LEU A 325 11.69 7.21 19.84
CA LEU A 325 10.89 6.58 20.89
C LEU A 325 9.90 5.59 20.29
N TYR A 326 9.88 4.34 20.77
CA TYR A 326 9.01 3.30 20.24
C TYR A 326 8.77 2.17 21.23
N TRP A 327 7.88 1.24 20.87
CA TRP A 327 7.57 0.06 21.67
C TRP A 327 7.92 -1.24 20.94
N LYS A 328 8.25 -2.26 21.72
CA LYS A 328 8.65 -3.60 21.25
C LYS A 328 7.92 -4.69 22.08
N PRO A 329 7.87 -5.95 21.63
CA PRO A 329 7.29 -7.04 22.43
C PRO A 329 8.03 -7.21 23.76
N LEU A 330 7.35 -7.86 24.71
CA LEU A 330 7.97 -8.34 25.94
C LEU A 330 9.00 -9.43 25.62
N GLU A 331 9.98 -9.63 26.50
CA GLU A 331 10.98 -10.69 26.31
C GLU A 331 10.31 -12.06 26.19
N GLY A 332 10.75 -12.85 25.21
CA GLY A 332 10.17 -14.15 24.90
C GLY A 332 8.93 -14.11 23.99
N THR A 333 8.44 -12.93 23.60
CA THR A 333 7.38 -12.80 22.57
C THR A 333 7.93 -12.17 21.29
N SER A 334 7.27 -12.48 20.16
CA SER A 334 7.60 -11.88 18.87
C SER A 334 6.42 -11.02 18.38
N TRP A 335 6.74 -9.89 17.77
CA TRP A 335 5.78 -9.04 17.09
C TRP A 335 6.10 -9.00 15.60
N SER A 336 5.07 -8.86 14.78
CA SER A 336 5.28 -8.42 13.40
C SER A 336 5.76 -6.97 13.37
N LYS A 337 6.40 -6.56 12.26
CA LYS A 337 6.80 -5.16 12.05
C LYS A 337 5.60 -4.20 12.16
N SER A 338 4.43 -4.67 11.72
CA SER A 338 3.18 -3.92 11.70
C SER A 338 2.66 -3.58 13.11
N GLN A 339 2.78 -4.52 14.05
CA GLN A 339 2.28 -4.36 15.42
C GLN A 339 3.07 -3.29 16.21
N ALA A 340 4.38 -3.17 15.97
CA ALA A 340 5.20 -2.13 16.59
C ALA A 340 4.81 -0.72 16.10
N ILE A 341 4.48 -0.58 14.82
CA ILE A 341 4.01 0.67 14.20
C ILE A 341 2.64 1.04 14.76
N GLU A 342 1.71 0.10 14.80
CA GLU A 342 0.38 0.29 15.39
C GLU A 342 0.46 0.73 16.85
N THR A 343 1.26 0.02 17.67
CA THR A 343 1.46 0.35 19.10
C THR A 343 1.97 1.76 19.28
N THR A 344 3.00 2.13 18.52
CA THR A 344 3.62 3.47 18.59
C THR A 344 2.64 4.55 18.13
N GLY A 345 1.85 4.29 17.08
CA GLY A 345 0.81 5.21 16.62
C GLY A 345 -0.29 5.43 17.66
N TYR A 346 -0.80 4.39 18.30
CA TYR A 346 -1.77 4.53 19.39
C TYR A 346 -1.20 5.23 20.61
N ALA A 347 0.06 5.00 20.95
CA ALA A 347 0.73 5.72 22.03
C ALA A 347 0.81 7.23 21.73
N VAL A 348 1.11 7.61 20.48
CA VAL A 348 1.07 9.03 20.04
C VAL A 348 -0.34 9.61 20.15
N LEU A 349 -1.35 8.88 19.69
CA LEU A 349 -2.75 9.31 19.81
C LEU A 349 -3.18 9.47 21.27
N ALA A 350 -2.80 8.53 22.15
CA ALA A 350 -3.05 8.62 23.58
C ALA A 350 -2.36 9.85 24.20
N MET A 351 -1.08 10.07 23.90
CA MET A 351 -0.32 11.24 24.35
C MET A 351 -0.99 12.55 23.94
N LEU A 352 -1.28 12.72 22.66
CA LEU A 352 -1.78 13.98 22.10
C LEU A 352 -3.27 14.23 22.38
N ASN A 353 -4.07 13.22 22.70
CA ASN A 353 -5.44 13.43 23.20
C ASN A 353 -5.49 13.67 24.71
N GLN A 354 -4.48 13.24 25.46
CA GLN A 354 -4.41 13.48 26.91
C GLN A 354 -3.94 14.89 27.25
N ASP A 355 -2.83 15.32 26.65
CA ASP A 355 -2.19 16.62 26.92
C ASP A 355 -1.16 16.93 25.81
N PRO A 356 -1.57 17.61 24.72
CA PRO A 356 -0.69 17.88 23.59
C PRO A 356 0.59 18.62 23.99
N ASP A 357 0.49 19.66 24.81
CA ASP A 357 1.63 20.52 25.17
C ASP A 357 2.65 19.76 26.01
N LYS A 358 2.18 18.96 26.97
CA LYS A 358 3.05 18.12 27.80
C LYS A 358 3.79 17.05 26.97
N TYR A 359 3.09 16.39 26.05
CA TYR A 359 3.64 15.21 25.36
C TYR A 359 4.20 15.49 23.97
N LYS A 360 4.12 16.71 23.46
CA LYS A 360 4.59 17.09 22.11
C LYS A 360 6.00 16.65 21.77
N LEU A 361 6.95 16.78 22.70
CA LEU A 361 8.35 16.38 22.48
C LEU A 361 8.51 14.85 22.41
N LEU A 362 7.80 14.11 23.26
CA LEU A 362 7.80 12.64 23.22
C LEU A 362 7.09 12.12 21.96
N ALA A 363 5.98 12.75 21.57
CA ALA A 363 5.29 12.48 20.33
C ALA A 363 6.19 12.72 19.12
N LYS A 364 6.98 13.81 19.10
CA LYS A 364 7.98 14.07 18.05
C LYS A 364 8.94 12.88 17.88
N LYS A 365 9.52 12.37 18.97
CA LYS A 365 10.46 11.22 18.92
C LYS A 365 9.80 9.94 18.38
N ALA A 366 8.53 9.73 18.73
CA ALA A 366 7.75 8.61 18.19
C ALA A 366 7.41 8.77 16.71
N ILE A 367 7.08 9.99 16.27
CA ILE A 367 6.85 10.32 14.86
C ILE A 367 8.15 10.15 14.05
N GLN A 368 9.30 10.54 14.61
CA GLN A 368 10.61 10.31 13.97
C GLN A 368 10.88 8.82 13.76
N TRP A 369 10.56 7.98 14.75
CA TRP A 369 10.63 6.53 14.60
C TRP A 369 9.68 6.00 13.52
N LEU A 370 8.42 6.43 13.53
CA LEU A 370 7.42 6.03 12.53
C LEU A 370 7.86 6.42 11.12
N CYS A 371 8.39 7.62 10.92
CA CYS A 371 8.93 8.03 9.62
C CYS A 371 10.04 7.09 9.14
N GLY A 372 10.91 6.60 10.02
CA GLY A 372 11.93 5.62 9.68
C GLY A 372 11.39 4.24 9.29
N ARG A 373 10.10 3.96 9.49
CA ARG A 373 9.43 2.69 9.16
C ARG A 373 8.52 2.75 7.94
N ARG A 374 8.38 3.93 7.31
CA ARG A 374 7.56 4.11 6.11
C ARG A 374 8.23 3.51 4.87
N SER A 375 7.42 3.07 3.92
CA SER A 375 7.85 2.60 2.60
C SER A 375 8.26 3.78 1.68
N SER A 376 8.77 3.47 0.48
CA SER A 376 9.02 4.47 -0.56
C SER A 376 7.74 5.15 -1.09
N LYS A 377 6.55 4.72 -0.63
CA LYS A 377 5.24 5.22 -1.03
C LYS A 377 4.47 5.85 0.13
N GLY A 378 5.12 6.09 1.27
CA GLY A 378 4.52 6.82 2.40
C GLY A 378 3.54 6.02 3.26
N GLY A 379 3.11 4.84 2.84
CA GLY A 379 2.41 3.87 3.69
C GLY A 379 3.35 2.90 4.40
N PHE A 380 2.76 2.00 5.20
CA PHE A 380 3.45 1.03 6.04
C PHE A 380 3.13 -0.42 5.61
N TRP A 381 3.26 -1.39 6.51
CA TRP A 381 3.16 -2.81 6.17
C TRP A 381 1.72 -3.32 6.04
N SER A 382 0.77 -2.74 6.78
CA SER A 382 -0.63 -3.13 6.76
C SER A 382 -1.58 -1.92 6.61
N MET A 383 -2.87 -2.18 6.57
CA MET A 383 -3.86 -1.11 6.61
C MET A 383 -3.94 -0.46 7.99
N GLN A 384 -3.92 -1.28 9.05
CA GLN A 384 -4.15 -0.79 10.41
C GLN A 384 -2.99 0.09 10.84
N ASP A 385 -1.77 -0.38 10.63
CA ASP A 385 -0.58 0.40 11.00
C ASP A 385 -0.50 1.70 10.18
N THR A 386 -0.83 1.67 8.88
CA THR A 386 -0.84 2.86 8.02
C THR A 386 -1.92 3.84 8.44
N THR A 387 -3.14 3.36 8.72
CA THR A 387 -4.26 4.21 9.13
C THR A 387 -3.95 4.88 10.47
N VAL A 388 -3.50 4.11 11.46
CA VAL A 388 -3.19 4.61 12.81
C VAL A 388 -1.97 5.52 12.79
N ALA A 389 -0.91 5.18 12.05
CA ALA A 389 0.28 6.02 11.92
C ALA A 389 -0.04 7.35 11.23
N LEU A 390 -0.81 7.34 10.13
CA LEU A 390 -1.24 8.57 9.47
C LEU A 390 -2.19 9.38 10.34
N GLN A 391 -3.09 8.74 11.09
CA GLN A 391 -3.92 9.43 12.07
C GLN A 391 -3.06 10.11 13.16
N ALA A 392 -2.06 9.41 13.69
CA ALA A 392 -1.13 9.93 14.67
C ALA A 392 -0.30 11.11 14.12
N MET A 393 0.21 10.99 12.88
CA MET A 393 0.93 12.05 12.19
C MET A 393 0.04 13.28 11.95
N ALA A 394 -1.22 13.09 11.54
CA ALA A 394 -2.17 14.18 11.37
C ALA A 394 -2.42 14.92 12.70
N LYS A 395 -2.65 14.17 13.79
CA LYS A 395 -2.82 14.74 15.13
C LYS A 395 -1.56 15.46 15.60
N TYR A 396 -0.37 14.94 15.29
CA TYR A 396 0.89 15.60 15.62
C TYR A 396 1.06 16.92 14.85
N GLU A 397 0.85 16.92 13.53
CA GLU A 397 0.99 18.11 12.68
C GLU A 397 0.09 19.27 13.14
N THR A 398 -1.14 18.97 13.55
CA THR A 398 -2.08 20.00 14.05
C THR A 398 -1.64 20.66 15.35
N HIS A 399 -0.80 19.99 16.15
CA HIS A 399 -0.27 20.50 17.43
C HIS A 399 1.23 20.86 17.36
N SER A 400 1.91 20.55 16.25
CA SER A 400 3.30 20.90 16.02
C SER A 400 3.42 22.43 15.85
N ASN A 401 4.55 23.02 16.29
CA ASN A 401 4.73 24.47 16.12
C ASN A 401 4.82 24.78 14.63
N ARG A 402 3.96 25.69 14.15
CA ARG A 402 3.93 26.17 12.77
C ARG A 402 5.09 27.12 12.47
N GLU A 403 6.28 26.84 12.99
CA GLU A 403 7.43 27.66 12.69
C GLU A 403 7.71 27.63 11.19
N PRO A 404 8.11 28.78 10.61
CA PRO A 404 8.43 28.82 9.20
C PRO A 404 9.55 27.86 8.86
N THR A 405 9.25 26.88 8.01
CA THR A 405 10.28 26.00 7.46
C THR A 405 11.04 26.77 6.39
N ASN A 406 12.36 26.84 6.54
CA ASN A 406 13.30 27.26 5.52
C ASN A 406 14.58 26.43 5.70
N VAL A 407 14.57 25.23 5.12
CA VAL A 407 15.67 24.27 5.21
C VAL A 407 16.23 23.94 3.85
N ARG A 408 17.54 23.74 3.81
CA ARG A 408 18.28 23.27 2.65
C ARG A 408 18.80 21.88 2.94
N VAL A 409 18.32 20.91 2.18
CA VAL A 409 18.79 19.52 2.21
C VAL A 409 19.78 19.33 1.07
N THR A 410 20.97 18.84 1.35
CA THR A 410 21.95 18.49 0.32
C THR A 410 22.36 17.04 0.44
N PHE A 411 22.14 16.28 -0.63
CA PHE A 411 22.61 14.92 -0.82
C PHE A 411 23.92 14.94 -1.59
N LYS A 412 24.94 14.26 -1.09
CA LYS A 412 26.21 14.06 -1.78
C LYS A 412 26.48 12.58 -1.95
N ALA A 413 26.88 12.20 -3.15
CA ALA A 413 27.29 10.85 -3.52
C ALA A 413 28.46 10.94 -4.50
N ARG A 414 28.99 9.80 -4.96
CA ARG A 414 30.12 9.78 -5.90
C ARG A 414 29.79 10.55 -7.18
N SER A 415 30.49 11.65 -7.43
CA SER A 415 30.28 12.55 -8.58
C SER A 415 28.85 13.10 -8.71
N PHE A 416 28.09 13.14 -7.60
CA PHE A 416 26.71 13.62 -7.56
C PHE A 416 26.50 14.55 -6.36
N SER A 417 25.82 15.68 -6.59
CA SER A 417 25.38 16.58 -5.53
C SER A 417 24.03 17.17 -5.90
N ALA A 418 23.02 16.95 -5.08
CA ALA A 418 21.69 17.52 -5.26
C ALA A 418 21.29 18.31 -4.01
N THR A 419 20.74 19.52 -4.23
CA THR A 419 20.29 20.40 -3.16
C THR A 419 18.82 20.74 -3.36
N PHE A 420 18.02 20.46 -2.34
CA PHE A 420 16.61 20.79 -2.27
C PHE A 420 16.37 21.91 -1.27
N ASN A 421 15.71 22.98 -1.72
CA ASN A 421 15.29 24.07 -0.86
C ASN A 421 13.82 23.86 -0.48
N ILE A 422 13.55 23.73 0.81
CA ILE A 422 12.23 23.44 1.36
C ILE A 422 11.80 24.64 2.20
N THR A 423 10.67 25.21 1.81
CA THR A 423 10.04 26.38 2.40
C THR A 423 8.59 26.08 2.74
N ASN A 424 7.92 26.97 3.48
CA ASN A 424 6.47 26.87 3.68
C ASN A 424 5.65 26.77 2.39
N LYS A 425 6.15 27.29 1.26
CA LYS A 425 5.43 27.28 -0.02
C LYS A 425 5.43 25.90 -0.69
N ASN A 426 6.49 25.12 -0.51
CA ASN A 426 6.69 23.84 -1.19
C ASN A 426 6.92 22.65 -0.23
N LYS A 427 6.68 22.80 1.08
CA LYS A 427 6.87 21.71 2.05
C LYS A 427 5.99 20.47 1.81
N LEU A 428 4.84 20.63 1.13
CA LEU A 428 3.98 19.53 0.70
C LEU A 428 4.39 18.88 -0.63
N LEU A 429 5.40 19.43 -1.31
CA LEU A 429 5.91 18.87 -2.55
C LEU A 429 7.09 17.96 -2.23
N GLN A 430 7.01 16.70 -2.63
CA GLN A 430 8.17 15.83 -2.65
C GLN A 430 9.09 16.26 -3.79
N GLN A 431 10.34 16.53 -3.47
CA GLN A 431 11.39 16.75 -4.45
C GLN A 431 12.19 15.46 -4.58
N ARG A 432 12.49 15.04 -5.81
CA ARG A 432 13.16 13.77 -6.13
C ARG A 432 14.29 13.99 -7.14
N GLN A 433 15.38 13.24 -6.99
CA GLN A 433 16.46 13.17 -7.97
C GLN A 433 17.02 11.73 -8.04
N GLU A 434 17.17 11.20 -9.25
CA GLU A 434 17.83 9.91 -9.49
C GLU A 434 19.35 10.00 -9.22
N LEU A 435 19.92 8.92 -8.67
CA LEU A 435 21.35 8.76 -8.50
C LEU A 435 21.96 8.14 -9.76
N PRO A 436 22.93 8.81 -10.41
CA PRO A 436 23.42 8.40 -11.73
C PRO A 436 24.40 7.21 -11.68
N VAL A 437 25.07 6.99 -10.54
CA VAL A 437 26.12 5.98 -10.41
C VAL A 437 25.89 5.15 -9.16
N LEU A 438 25.85 3.82 -9.36
CA LEU A 438 25.70 2.80 -8.31
C LEU A 438 26.82 1.75 -8.46
N PRO A 439 27.29 1.13 -7.37
CA PRO A 439 26.98 1.42 -5.97
C PRO A 439 27.59 2.74 -5.47
N THR A 440 26.99 3.37 -4.47
CA THR A 440 27.53 4.60 -3.84
C THR A 440 27.09 4.74 -2.39
N ASP A 441 27.87 5.48 -1.61
CA ASP A 441 27.41 6.03 -0.33
C ASP A 441 26.69 7.35 -0.57
N VAL A 442 25.70 7.65 0.29
CA VAL A 442 24.93 8.90 0.23
C VAL A 442 25.03 9.62 1.57
N ASP A 443 25.69 10.77 1.58
CA ASP A 443 25.76 11.66 2.73
C ASP A 443 24.67 12.72 2.63
N VAL A 444 24.01 13.01 3.76
CA VAL A 444 22.90 13.96 3.81
C VAL A 444 23.24 15.06 4.79
N THR A 445 23.12 16.31 4.34
CA THR A 445 23.31 17.50 5.18
C THR A 445 22.05 18.35 5.16
N LEU A 446 21.66 18.85 6.33
CA LEU A 446 20.49 19.71 6.51
C LEU A 446 20.94 21.00 7.19
N THR A 447 20.61 22.15 6.59
CA THR A 447 20.92 23.48 7.13
C THR A 447 19.69 24.37 7.10
N GLY A 448 19.69 25.47 7.85
CA GLY A 448 18.57 26.41 7.93
C GLY A 448 17.75 26.24 9.22
N ARG A 449 16.44 26.51 9.17
CA ARG A 449 15.52 26.38 10.30
C ARG A 449 14.29 25.56 9.94
N GLY A 450 13.97 24.59 10.79
CA GLY A 450 12.82 23.69 10.62
C GLY A 450 13.23 22.23 10.46
N CYS A 451 12.30 21.44 9.96
CA CYS A 451 12.43 20.00 9.79
C CYS A 451 12.21 19.57 8.34
N ALA A 452 12.81 18.45 7.96
CA ALA A 452 12.60 17.80 6.68
C ALA A 452 12.56 16.28 6.87
N ILE A 453 11.89 15.61 5.94
CA ILE A 453 11.99 14.17 5.79
C ILE A 453 12.84 13.89 4.58
N VAL A 454 13.88 13.10 4.79
CA VAL A 454 14.83 12.70 3.75
C VAL A 454 14.73 11.21 3.57
N GLN A 455 14.74 10.77 2.32
CA GLN A 455 14.63 9.36 1.98
C GLN A 455 15.62 9.01 0.87
N THR A 456 16.22 7.83 0.97
CA THR A 456 16.98 7.19 -0.09
C THR A 456 16.30 5.88 -0.40
N VAL A 457 15.95 5.67 -1.66
CA VAL A 457 15.29 4.45 -2.14
C VAL A 457 16.24 3.76 -3.10
N PHE A 458 16.40 2.45 -2.94
CA PHE A 458 17.25 1.62 -3.77
C PHE A 458 16.51 0.35 -4.21
N HIS A 459 16.38 0.18 -5.51
CA HIS A 459 15.76 -0.94 -6.18
C HIS A 459 16.82 -1.74 -6.94
N TYR A 460 16.68 -3.06 -6.92
CA TYR A 460 17.49 -3.99 -7.69
C TYR A 460 16.70 -5.29 -7.86
N ASN A 461 17.03 -6.09 -8.87
CA ASN A 461 16.40 -7.38 -9.08
C ASN A 461 17.37 -8.52 -8.75
N VAL A 462 16.84 -9.63 -8.24
CA VAL A 462 17.58 -10.89 -8.04
C VAL A 462 16.99 -11.97 -8.94
N PRO A 463 17.78 -12.84 -9.59
CA PRO A 463 17.25 -13.85 -10.51
C PRO A 463 16.22 -14.78 -9.84
N GLU A 464 16.56 -15.25 -8.64
CA GLU A 464 15.70 -16.03 -7.77
C GLU A 464 15.61 -15.35 -6.41
N ALA A 465 14.40 -15.22 -5.86
CA ALA A 465 14.22 -14.70 -4.52
C ALA A 465 14.33 -15.86 -3.52
N GLU A 466 15.17 -15.71 -2.48
CA GLU A 466 15.31 -16.71 -1.41
C GLU A 466 13.94 -17.01 -0.79
N PRO A 467 13.35 -18.19 -1.00
CA PRO A 467 12.02 -18.49 -0.51
C PRO A 467 12.04 -18.66 1.01
N SER A 468 10.90 -18.39 1.66
CA SER A 468 10.69 -18.87 3.01
C SER A 468 10.22 -20.31 3.00
N ASP A 469 10.37 -21.01 4.13
CA ASP A 469 9.86 -22.38 4.31
C ASP A 469 8.33 -22.45 4.48
N ALA A 470 7.62 -21.32 4.32
CA ALA A 470 6.20 -21.25 4.64
C ALA A 470 5.29 -21.93 3.61
N PHE A 471 5.71 -21.95 2.34
CA PHE A 471 4.89 -22.43 1.24
C PHE A 471 5.68 -23.41 0.36
N SER A 472 5.03 -24.47 -0.08
CA SER A 472 5.45 -25.25 -1.25
C SER A 472 4.77 -24.68 -2.49
N LEU A 473 5.50 -24.64 -3.60
CA LEU A 473 5.02 -24.16 -4.89
C LEU A 473 5.43 -25.14 -5.99
N ARG A 474 4.46 -25.58 -6.79
CA ARG A 474 4.67 -26.33 -8.02
C ARG A 474 3.99 -25.61 -9.18
N VAL A 475 4.78 -25.21 -10.17
CA VAL A 475 4.28 -24.61 -11.42
C VAL A 475 4.42 -25.62 -12.55
N HIS A 476 3.33 -25.92 -13.23
CA HIS A 476 3.28 -26.86 -14.36
C HIS A 476 2.78 -26.14 -15.62
N PRO A 477 3.70 -25.64 -16.47
CA PRO A 477 3.36 -25.06 -17.77
C PRO A 477 3.20 -26.17 -18.81
N THR A 478 2.08 -26.18 -19.53
CA THR A 478 1.82 -27.15 -20.60
C THR A 478 1.32 -26.46 -21.87
N ASN A 479 1.38 -27.19 -22.98
CA ASN A 479 0.64 -26.84 -24.18
C ASN A 479 -0.85 -27.14 -23.95
N ASP A 480 -1.73 -26.26 -24.39
CA ASP A 480 -3.15 -26.58 -24.32
C ASP A 480 -3.50 -27.58 -25.45
N PRO A 481 -4.12 -28.73 -25.14
CA PRO A 481 -4.38 -29.77 -26.14
C PRO A 481 -5.21 -29.27 -27.32
N ASP A 482 -6.15 -28.35 -27.08
CA ASP A 482 -7.11 -27.87 -28.08
C ASP A 482 -6.69 -26.53 -28.70
N GLY A 483 -5.57 -25.96 -28.25
CA GLY A 483 -5.18 -24.56 -28.52
C GLY A 483 -4.06 -24.36 -29.56
N GLY A 484 -3.60 -25.43 -30.19
CA GLY A 484 -2.54 -25.40 -31.21
C GLY A 484 -1.27 -24.66 -30.76
N CYS A 485 -0.66 -23.89 -31.67
CA CYS A 485 0.57 -23.16 -31.38
C CYS A 485 0.41 -21.96 -30.43
N LYS A 486 -0.83 -21.46 -30.26
CA LYS A 486 -1.08 -20.15 -29.63
C LYS A 486 -1.53 -20.25 -28.18
N GLU A 487 -2.31 -21.26 -27.81
CA GLU A 487 -2.77 -21.39 -26.42
C GLU A 487 -1.88 -22.33 -25.62
N LYS A 488 -1.52 -21.89 -24.42
CA LYS A 488 -0.78 -22.65 -23.43
C LYS A 488 -1.57 -22.66 -22.14
N ARG A 489 -1.26 -23.59 -21.25
CA ARG A 489 -1.91 -23.70 -19.95
C ARG A 489 -0.89 -23.56 -18.83
N ILE A 490 -1.27 -22.86 -17.77
CA ILE A 490 -0.47 -22.73 -16.56
C ILE A 490 -1.29 -23.33 -15.42
N GLU A 491 -0.75 -24.35 -14.77
CA GLU A 491 -1.25 -24.85 -13.50
C GLU A 491 -0.29 -24.48 -12.37
N VAL A 492 -0.81 -23.88 -11.30
CA VAL A 492 -0.06 -23.49 -10.12
C VAL A 492 -0.67 -24.17 -8.91
N CYS A 493 0.12 -24.98 -8.22
CA CYS A 493 -0.28 -25.71 -7.02
C CYS A 493 0.54 -25.26 -5.81
N VAL A 494 -0.14 -25.05 -4.69
CA VAL A 494 0.45 -24.45 -3.49
C VAL A 494 -0.07 -25.13 -2.22
N ALA A 495 0.80 -25.37 -1.25
CA ALA A 495 0.43 -25.77 0.11
C ALA A 495 1.23 -24.99 1.17
N TYR A 496 0.67 -24.84 2.37
CA TYR A 496 1.30 -24.16 3.51
C TYR A 496 1.90 -25.17 4.49
N LEU A 497 3.12 -24.89 4.94
CA LEU A 497 3.98 -25.87 5.63
C LEU A 497 4.32 -25.52 7.08
N LEU A 498 4.04 -24.30 7.56
CA LEU A 498 4.42 -23.93 8.93
C LEU A 498 3.56 -24.63 9.99
N PRO A 499 4.09 -24.83 11.22
CA PRO A 499 3.44 -25.61 12.29
C PRO A 499 2.09 -25.06 12.78
N ASP A 500 1.78 -23.79 12.55
CA ASP A 500 0.49 -23.19 12.90
C ASP A 500 -0.67 -23.65 11.99
N GLY A 501 -0.33 -24.44 10.95
CA GLY A 501 -1.21 -25.33 10.20
C GLY A 501 -2.10 -24.65 9.14
N LYS A 502 -2.12 -23.31 9.11
CA LYS A 502 -2.84 -22.53 8.09
C LYS A 502 -2.24 -21.14 7.94
N SER A 503 -2.09 -20.69 6.70
CA SER A 503 -1.68 -19.32 6.41
C SER A 503 -2.78 -18.32 6.79
N ASN A 504 -2.45 -17.02 6.69
CA ASN A 504 -3.49 -16.00 6.53
C ASN A 504 -3.99 -15.98 5.08
N MET A 505 -4.67 -14.92 4.68
CA MET A 505 -4.95 -14.74 3.26
C MET A 505 -3.62 -14.69 2.50
N ALA A 506 -3.54 -15.38 1.38
CA ALA A 506 -2.34 -15.41 0.55
C ALA A 506 -2.70 -15.10 -0.90
N VAL A 507 -1.71 -14.64 -1.65
CA VAL A 507 -1.86 -14.25 -3.05
C VAL A 507 -0.98 -15.13 -3.92
N ILE A 508 -1.55 -15.65 -5.01
CA ILE A 508 -0.79 -16.23 -6.12
C ILE A 508 -0.72 -15.15 -7.21
N ALA A 509 0.47 -14.63 -7.50
CA ALA A 509 0.73 -13.71 -8.59
C ALA A 509 1.46 -14.46 -9.72
N VAL A 510 0.81 -14.55 -10.88
CA VAL A 510 1.35 -15.22 -12.08
C VAL A 510 1.63 -14.16 -13.14
N LYS A 511 2.90 -13.98 -13.48
CA LYS A 511 3.35 -13.18 -14.61
C LYS A 511 3.67 -14.13 -15.78
N PRO A 512 2.83 -14.17 -16.82
CA PRO A 512 3.10 -14.96 -18.02
C PRO A 512 4.39 -14.49 -18.73
N VAL A 513 4.91 -15.35 -19.59
CA VAL A 513 5.96 -15.01 -20.56
C VAL A 513 5.47 -13.85 -21.44
N SER A 514 6.36 -12.91 -21.78
CA SER A 514 6.04 -11.79 -22.67
C SER A 514 5.39 -12.27 -23.97
N GLY A 515 4.35 -11.56 -24.42
CA GLY A 515 3.56 -11.94 -25.61
C GLY A 515 2.36 -12.84 -25.31
N PHE A 516 2.22 -13.37 -24.09
CA PHE A 516 1.05 -14.14 -23.66
C PHE A 516 0.10 -13.33 -22.77
N SER A 517 -1.20 -13.44 -23.06
CA SER A 517 -2.29 -12.83 -22.29
C SER A 517 -3.22 -13.89 -21.71
N PRO A 518 -3.73 -13.73 -20.47
CA PRO A 518 -4.57 -14.73 -19.82
C PRO A 518 -5.99 -14.81 -20.39
N GLU A 519 -6.52 -16.03 -20.55
CA GLU A 519 -7.90 -16.25 -20.95
C GLU A 519 -8.86 -15.92 -19.80
N THR A 520 -9.65 -14.86 -19.98
CA THR A 520 -10.47 -14.27 -18.93
C THR A 520 -11.58 -15.22 -18.46
N ASP A 521 -12.14 -16.03 -19.35
CA ASP A 521 -13.21 -16.96 -18.97
C ASP A 521 -12.72 -18.12 -18.12
N ASP A 522 -11.49 -18.58 -18.34
CA ASP A 522 -10.83 -19.56 -17.48
C ASP A 522 -10.60 -18.97 -16.07
N LEU A 523 -10.18 -17.70 -15.96
CA LEU A 523 -10.00 -17.02 -14.66
C LEU A 523 -11.31 -16.95 -13.86
N LYS A 524 -12.43 -16.61 -14.53
CA LYS A 524 -13.77 -16.64 -13.92
C LYS A 524 -14.14 -18.06 -13.47
N ALA A 525 -13.85 -19.05 -14.29
CA ALA A 525 -14.15 -20.45 -13.99
C ALA A 525 -13.38 -20.96 -12.76
N VAL A 526 -12.12 -20.58 -12.58
CA VAL A 526 -11.32 -20.93 -11.38
C VAL A 526 -12.02 -20.48 -10.10
N VAL A 527 -12.48 -19.22 -10.04
CA VAL A 527 -13.21 -18.70 -8.87
C VAL A 527 -14.55 -19.41 -8.70
N ARG A 528 -15.29 -19.65 -9.79
CA ARG A 528 -16.61 -20.30 -9.74
C ARG A 528 -16.54 -21.75 -9.27
N ARG A 529 -15.47 -22.49 -9.63
CA ARG A 529 -15.28 -23.91 -9.24
C ARG A 529 -14.92 -24.06 -7.77
N ASN A 530 -14.19 -23.10 -7.19
CA ASN A 530 -13.76 -23.19 -5.80
C ASN A 530 -13.93 -21.87 -5.01
N PRO A 531 -15.16 -21.34 -4.88
CA PRO A 531 -15.43 -20.02 -4.28
C PRO A 531 -15.15 -19.98 -2.77
N LYS A 532 -15.01 -21.15 -2.13
CA LYS A 532 -14.63 -21.26 -0.72
C LYS A 532 -13.14 -20.98 -0.51
N VAL A 533 -12.29 -21.36 -1.46
CA VAL A 533 -10.82 -21.24 -1.37
C VAL A 533 -10.32 -20.05 -2.17
N VAL A 534 -10.64 -19.99 -3.47
CA VAL A 534 -10.29 -18.86 -4.35
C VAL A 534 -11.39 -17.83 -4.25
N LYS A 535 -11.10 -16.70 -3.61
CA LYS A 535 -12.11 -15.67 -3.34
C LYS A 535 -12.32 -14.74 -4.52
N ARG A 536 -11.28 -14.48 -5.29
CA ARG A 536 -11.30 -13.53 -6.40
C ARG A 536 -10.06 -13.74 -7.28
N TYR A 537 -10.14 -13.23 -8.51
CA TYR A 537 -8.98 -12.94 -9.33
C TYR A 537 -8.89 -11.43 -9.67
N GLY A 538 -7.69 -10.96 -10.01
CA GLY A 538 -7.43 -9.64 -10.55
C GLY A 538 -6.41 -9.73 -11.68
N VAL A 539 -6.45 -8.78 -12.61
CA VAL A 539 -5.46 -8.65 -13.69
C VAL A 539 -4.94 -7.22 -13.64
N ASP A 540 -3.62 -7.07 -13.55
CA ASP A 540 -2.93 -5.77 -13.60
C ASP A 540 -1.79 -5.87 -14.63
N GLY A 541 -1.91 -5.14 -15.73
CA GLY A 541 -1.11 -5.39 -16.92
C GLY A 541 -1.29 -6.83 -17.41
N ASN A 542 -0.19 -7.58 -17.49
CA ASN A 542 -0.20 -9.01 -17.84
C ASN A 542 -0.17 -9.93 -16.60
N ILE A 543 -0.13 -9.38 -15.38
CA ILE A 543 -0.02 -10.19 -14.16
C ILE A 543 -1.42 -10.60 -13.69
N VAL A 544 -1.61 -11.89 -13.50
CA VAL A 544 -2.83 -12.48 -12.91
C VAL A 544 -2.62 -12.70 -11.42
N TYR A 545 -3.55 -12.22 -10.61
CA TYR A 545 -3.56 -12.44 -9.17
C TYR A 545 -4.75 -13.29 -8.76
N PHE A 546 -4.53 -14.31 -7.95
CA PHE A 546 -5.58 -15.05 -7.25
C PHE A 546 -5.50 -14.83 -5.74
N TYR A 547 -6.63 -14.47 -5.14
CA TYR A 547 -6.74 -14.28 -3.69
C TYR A 547 -7.26 -15.54 -3.03
N ILE A 548 -6.44 -16.14 -2.19
CA ILE A 548 -6.73 -17.39 -1.51
C ILE A 548 -7.04 -17.09 -0.04
N ASP A 549 -8.20 -17.54 0.45
CA ASP A 549 -8.65 -17.29 1.82
C ASP A 549 -7.65 -17.74 2.88
N LYS A 550 -7.06 -18.92 2.65
CA LYS A 550 -5.95 -19.51 3.40
C LYS A 550 -5.45 -20.73 2.66
N PHE A 551 -4.17 -21.03 2.81
CA PHE A 551 -3.61 -22.34 2.51
C PHE A 551 -3.54 -23.17 3.78
N THR A 552 -3.55 -24.48 3.62
CA THR A 552 -3.22 -25.47 4.66
C THR A 552 -2.19 -26.43 4.07
N ALA A 553 -1.83 -27.48 4.80
CA ALA A 553 -1.01 -28.56 4.25
C ALA A 553 -1.66 -29.28 3.04
N LYS A 554 -2.96 -29.07 2.78
CA LYS A 554 -3.63 -29.58 1.58
C LYS A 554 -3.35 -28.65 0.41
N GLU A 555 -2.80 -29.23 -0.66
CA GLU A 555 -2.50 -28.52 -1.90
C GLU A 555 -3.76 -27.95 -2.56
N VAL A 556 -3.65 -26.69 -3.02
CA VAL A 556 -4.66 -25.96 -3.75
C VAL A 556 -4.07 -25.56 -5.10
N CYS A 557 -4.74 -25.93 -6.18
CA CYS A 557 -4.29 -25.63 -7.54
C CYS A 557 -5.23 -24.65 -8.25
N VAL A 558 -4.65 -23.75 -9.05
CA VAL A 558 -5.35 -22.90 -10.02
C VAL A 558 -4.80 -23.19 -11.41
N SER A 559 -5.69 -23.36 -12.40
CA SER A 559 -5.31 -23.71 -13.77
C SER A 559 -6.11 -22.87 -14.76
N PHE A 560 -5.42 -22.22 -15.70
CA PHE A 560 -6.02 -21.34 -16.71
C PHE A 560 -5.17 -21.28 -17.97
N ARG A 561 -5.81 -20.96 -19.10
CA ARG A 561 -5.13 -20.75 -20.38
C ARG A 561 -4.52 -19.37 -20.49
N VAL A 562 -3.44 -19.30 -21.26
CA VAL A 562 -2.86 -18.06 -21.79
C VAL A 562 -2.73 -18.18 -23.30
N VAL A 563 -2.97 -17.09 -24.02
CA VAL A 563 -3.00 -17.03 -25.47
C VAL A 563 -1.87 -16.12 -25.95
N ARG A 564 -1.09 -16.58 -26.94
CA ARG A 564 -0.04 -15.78 -27.59
C ARG A 564 -0.67 -14.70 -28.47
N GLU A 565 -0.54 -13.44 -28.06
CA GLU A 565 -1.01 -12.27 -28.82
C GLU A 565 0.09 -11.67 -29.69
N VAL A 566 1.35 -11.75 -29.24
CA VAL A 566 2.51 -11.20 -29.94
C VAL A 566 3.66 -12.20 -29.87
N GLU A 567 4.36 -12.37 -30.98
CA GLU A 567 5.60 -13.16 -31.03
C GLU A 567 6.74 -12.35 -30.45
N VAL A 568 7.47 -12.94 -29.51
CA VAL A 568 8.58 -12.30 -28.80
C VAL A 568 9.78 -13.22 -28.87
N GLU A 569 10.82 -12.77 -29.56
CA GLU A 569 12.12 -13.45 -29.60
C GLU A 569 12.84 -13.34 -28.25
N ASP A 570 13.61 -14.37 -27.88
CA ASP A 570 14.37 -14.46 -26.63
C ASP A 570 13.55 -14.12 -25.37
N ALA A 571 12.29 -14.55 -25.36
CA ALA A 571 11.37 -14.27 -24.27
C ALA A 571 11.90 -14.81 -22.94
N LYS A 572 12.04 -13.90 -21.96
CA LYS A 572 12.45 -14.26 -20.60
C LYS A 572 11.38 -15.14 -19.92
N PRO A 573 11.77 -16.04 -18.99
CA PRO A 573 10.83 -16.87 -18.25
C PRO A 573 9.69 -16.07 -17.60
N GLY A 574 8.49 -16.67 -17.58
CA GLY A 574 7.40 -16.22 -16.72
C GLY A 574 7.74 -16.51 -15.25
N SER A 575 7.01 -15.91 -14.33
CA SER A 575 7.24 -16.08 -12.90
C SER A 575 5.94 -16.26 -12.13
N VAL A 576 5.96 -17.13 -11.13
CA VAL A 576 4.91 -17.25 -10.13
C VAL A 576 5.48 -16.86 -8.77
N VAL A 577 4.77 -15.98 -8.06
CA VAL A 577 5.08 -15.61 -6.68
C VAL A 577 3.86 -15.93 -5.83
N VAL A 578 4.09 -16.64 -4.74
CA VAL A 578 3.10 -16.87 -3.69
C VAL A 578 3.60 -16.21 -2.44
N TYR A 579 2.74 -15.43 -1.79
CA TYR A 579 3.10 -14.78 -0.53
C TYR A 579 1.90 -14.69 0.41
N ASP A 580 2.18 -14.77 1.70
CA ASP A 580 1.20 -14.38 2.71
C ASP A 580 0.99 -12.88 2.59
N TYR A 581 -0.26 -12.47 2.56
CA TYR A 581 -0.63 -11.09 2.29
C TYR A 581 -0.32 -10.15 3.47
N HIS A 582 -0.21 -10.69 4.70
CA HIS A 582 0.03 -9.91 5.91
C HIS A 582 1.45 -10.04 6.45
N GLU A 583 2.10 -11.13 6.10
CA GLU A 583 3.50 -11.40 6.44
C GLU A 583 4.23 -11.67 5.13
N PRO A 584 4.49 -10.64 4.28
CA PRO A 584 5.11 -10.83 2.96
C PRO A 584 6.52 -11.44 3.02
N GLU A 585 7.14 -11.50 4.21
CA GLU A 585 8.32 -12.32 4.48
C GLU A 585 8.08 -13.82 4.28
N PHE A 586 6.84 -14.29 4.40
CA PHE A 586 6.43 -15.63 4.04
C PHE A 586 6.06 -15.66 2.56
N TYR A 587 6.99 -16.10 1.73
CA TYR A 587 6.78 -16.19 0.29
C TYR A 587 7.60 -17.31 -0.34
N VAL A 588 7.17 -17.75 -1.51
CA VAL A 588 7.91 -18.67 -2.39
C VAL A 588 7.71 -18.21 -3.82
N SER A 589 8.71 -18.42 -4.68
CA SER A 589 8.63 -18.06 -6.08
C SER A 589 9.28 -19.09 -6.98
N GLN A 590 8.78 -19.21 -8.21
CA GLN A 590 9.33 -20.11 -9.22
C GLN A 590 9.18 -19.48 -10.61
N THR A 591 10.21 -19.57 -11.43
CA THR A 591 10.15 -19.19 -12.85
C THR A 591 9.72 -20.37 -13.71
N PHE A 592 9.09 -20.10 -14.86
CA PHE A 592 8.66 -21.14 -15.79
C PHE A 592 8.80 -20.69 -17.25
N GLN A 593 8.95 -21.66 -18.14
CA GLN A 593 8.92 -21.46 -19.60
C GLN A 593 7.98 -22.49 -20.23
N PHE A 594 7.36 -22.13 -21.34
CA PHE A 594 6.59 -23.08 -22.13
C PHE A 594 7.53 -23.94 -22.97
N ARG A 595 7.22 -25.23 -23.06
CA ARG A 595 7.97 -26.11 -23.96
C ARG A 595 7.69 -25.74 -25.41
N PRO A 596 8.71 -25.77 -26.30
CA PRO A 596 8.48 -25.68 -27.73
C PRO A 596 7.48 -26.76 -28.18
N MET A 597 6.65 -26.42 -29.17
CA MET A 597 5.75 -27.38 -29.81
C MET A 597 6.27 -27.64 -31.22
N GLU A 598 6.45 -28.91 -31.59
CA GLU A 598 6.90 -29.28 -32.94
C GLU A 598 5.94 -28.71 -34.00
N GLY A 599 6.48 -28.07 -35.03
CA GLY A 599 5.69 -27.45 -36.11
C GLY A 599 5.17 -26.04 -35.80
N CYS A 600 5.44 -25.49 -34.61
CA CYS A 600 5.11 -24.11 -34.28
C CYS A 600 6.34 -23.20 -34.42
N PRO A 601 6.19 -21.95 -34.89
CA PRO A 601 7.26 -20.97 -34.84
C PRO A 601 7.69 -20.75 -33.37
N PRO A 602 8.99 -20.47 -33.12
CA PRO A 602 9.53 -20.26 -31.78
C PRO A 602 8.67 -19.32 -30.91
#